data_AF-A0A453QF43-F1
#
_entry.id   AF-A0A453QF43-F1
#
_cell.length_a   1.000
_cell.length_b   1.000
_cell.length_c   1.000
_cell.angle_alpha   90.00
_cell.angle_beta   90.00
_cell.angle_gamma   90.00
#
_symmetry.space_group_name_H-M   'P 1'
#
loop_
_entity.id
_entity.type
_entity.pdbx_description
1 polymer ?
#
loop_
_entity_poly.entity_id
_entity_poly.type
_entity_poly.pdbx_seq_one_letter_code
_entity_poly.pdbx_strand_id
1 'polypeptide(L)'
;GTVVDSKICHPTEFDFYLCSHAGIQGTSRPAHYHVLWDENKFTADELQTLTNNLCYTYARCTRSVSIVPPAYYAHLAAFRARFYMEPDTSDSGSVASGARGGPPQGGPRSSTRFGNVAVRPLPALKENVKRVMFYC
;
A
#
# COMPACT_ATOMS: atom_id res chain seq x y z
N GLY A 1 -10.14 -10.84 16.12
CA GLY A 1 -8.94 -11.50 15.60
C GLY A 1 -8.11 -12.04 16.74
N THR A 2 -7.04 -12.78 16.45
CA THR A 2 -6.06 -13.18 17.47
C THR A 2 -5.13 -12.02 17.78
N VAL A 3 -4.94 -11.70 19.06
CA VAL A 3 -4.05 -10.62 19.52
C VAL A 3 -2.90 -11.21 20.32
N VAL A 4 -1.70 -10.65 20.15
CA VAL A 4 -0.52 -10.94 20.98
C VAL A 4 0.15 -9.62 21.34
N ASP A 5 0.14 -9.29 22.62
CA ASP A 5 0.71 -8.06 23.21
C ASP A 5 1.76 -8.35 24.30
N SER A 6 2.08 -9.62 24.53
CA SER A 6 3.01 -10.05 25.58
C SER A 6 4.14 -10.93 25.03
N LYS A 7 5.26 -10.96 25.77
CA LYS A 7 6.50 -11.74 25.52
C LYS A 7 7.32 -11.37 24.26
N ILE A 8 6.66 -11.10 23.14
CA ILE A 8 7.30 -10.84 21.84
C ILE A 8 7.20 -9.38 21.39
N CYS A 9 6.53 -8.54 22.19
CA CYS A 9 6.32 -7.11 21.94
C CYS A 9 7.43 -6.28 22.61
N HIS A 10 7.49 -5.00 22.29
CA HIS A 10 8.47 -4.08 22.83
C HIS A 10 8.34 -3.96 24.36
N PRO A 11 9.45 -3.95 25.14
CA PRO A 11 9.39 -3.96 26.59
C PRO A 11 8.86 -2.66 27.22
N THR A 12 8.93 -1.53 26.49
CA THR A 12 8.61 -0.19 27.03
C THR A 12 7.62 0.61 26.18
N GLU A 13 7.44 0.23 24.92
CA GLU A 13 6.58 0.96 23.98
C GLU A 13 5.30 0.16 23.80
N PHE A 14 4.24 0.83 23.36
CA PHE A 14 2.97 0.15 23.19
C PHE A 14 2.84 -0.38 21.76
N ASP A 15 3.07 -1.68 21.61
CA ASP A 15 2.88 -2.42 20.37
C ASP A 15 2.14 -3.74 20.60
N PHE A 16 1.49 -4.23 19.53
CA PHE A 16 0.78 -5.51 19.57
C PHE A 16 0.66 -6.11 18.16
N TYR A 17 0.58 -7.43 18.10
CA TYR A 17 0.24 -8.15 16.88
C TYR A 17 -1.25 -8.46 16.83
N LEU A 18 -1.87 -8.24 15.69
CA LEU A 18 -3.27 -8.58 15.44
C LEU A 18 -3.41 -9.35 14.13
N CYS A 19 -3.95 -10.56 14.23
CA CYS A 19 -4.42 -11.36 13.11
C CYS A 19 -5.94 -11.21 12.99
N SER A 20 -6.39 -10.23 12.20
CA SER A 20 -7.82 -9.90 12.02
C SER A 20 -8.53 -10.70 10.93
N HIS A 21 -7.82 -11.40 10.06
CA HIS A 21 -8.35 -12.06 8.87
C HIS A 21 -8.29 -13.59 8.99
N ALA A 22 -9.18 -14.27 8.26
CA ALA A 22 -9.10 -15.72 8.10
C ALA A 22 -7.99 -16.10 7.13
N GLY A 23 -7.14 -17.06 7.51
CA GLY A 23 -6.10 -17.63 6.64
C GLY A 23 -6.72 -18.56 5.61
N ILE A 24 -6.80 -18.12 4.35
CA ILE A 24 -7.39 -18.91 3.26
C ILE A 24 -6.38 -19.95 2.74
N GLN A 25 -5.10 -19.58 2.68
CA GLN A 25 -4.03 -20.43 2.18
C GLN A 25 -2.72 -20.11 2.91
N GLY A 26 -1.99 -21.16 3.29
CA GLY A 26 -0.71 -21.04 4.00
C GLY A 26 -0.86 -20.50 5.43
N THR A 27 0.21 -19.93 5.95
CA THR A 27 0.23 -19.33 7.29
C THR A 27 -0.11 -17.85 7.22
N SER A 28 -1.15 -17.42 7.95
CA SER A 28 -1.52 -16.01 8.06
C SER A 28 -0.37 -15.18 8.62
N ARG A 29 -0.19 -13.97 8.10
CA ARG A 29 0.75 -12.99 8.62
C ARG A 29 0.01 -11.98 9.50
N PRO A 30 0.20 -12.00 10.83
CA PRO A 30 -0.38 -10.99 11.71
C PRO A 30 0.20 -9.61 11.38
N ALA A 31 -0.63 -8.57 11.48
CA ALA A 31 -0.16 -7.20 11.36
C ALA A 31 0.40 -6.73 12.71
N HIS A 32 1.56 -6.09 12.69
CA HIS A 32 2.19 -5.49 13.87
C HIS A 32 1.80 -4.02 13.94
N TYR A 33 1.13 -3.63 15.02
CA TYR A 33 0.68 -2.28 15.28
C TYR A 33 1.56 -1.67 16.36
N HIS A 34 2.06 -0.46 16.11
CA HIS A 34 2.88 0.29 17.04
C HIS A 34 2.26 1.64 17.29
N VAL A 35 2.02 1.97 18.55
CA VAL A 35 1.44 3.25 18.97
C VAL A 35 2.57 4.25 19.17
N LEU A 36 2.80 5.07 18.14
CA LEU A 36 3.87 6.08 18.18
C LEU A 36 3.47 7.31 19.01
N TRP A 37 2.18 7.63 19.04
CA TRP A 37 1.67 8.82 19.72
C TRP A 37 0.20 8.60 20.10
N ASP A 38 -0.15 8.88 21.36
CA ASP A 38 -1.53 8.84 21.85
C ASP A 38 -1.82 9.93 22.89
N GLU A 39 -2.65 10.90 22.51
CA GLU A 39 -3.17 11.95 23.40
C GLU A 39 -4.53 11.60 24.00
N ASN A 40 -5.22 10.60 23.43
CA ASN A 40 -6.56 10.19 23.85
C ASN A 40 -6.51 9.24 25.06
N LYS A 41 -5.32 8.75 25.41
CA LYS A 41 -5.06 7.85 26.55
C LYS A 41 -5.87 6.56 26.46
N PHE A 42 -5.83 5.92 25.29
CA PHE A 42 -6.47 4.63 25.09
C PHE A 42 -5.84 3.57 25.99
N THR A 43 -6.70 2.69 26.51
CA THR A 43 -6.23 1.42 27.08
C THR A 43 -5.86 0.46 25.97
N ALA A 44 -5.07 -0.57 26.31
CA ALA A 44 -4.64 -1.55 25.33
C ALA A 44 -5.83 -2.30 24.70
N ASP A 45 -6.80 -2.71 25.53
CA ASP A 45 -8.00 -3.42 25.10
C ASP A 45 -8.86 -2.57 24.16
N GLU A 46 -9.03 -1.28 24.46
CA GLU A 46 -9.79 -0.36 23.61
C GLU A 46 -9.16 -0.21 22.23
N LEU A 47 -7.84 -0.01 22.17
CA LEU A 47 -7.15 0.19 20.91
C LEU A 47 -7.11 -1.08 20.06
N GLN A 48 -6.87 -2.23 20.69
CA GLN A 48 -6.91 -3.54 20.03
C GLN A 48 -8.31 -3.83 19.47
N THR A 49 -9.35 -3.58 20.27
CA THR A 49 -10.76 -3.78 19.86
C THR A 49 -11.14 -2.83 18.72
N LEU A 50 -10.80 -1.55 18.83
CA LEU A 50 -11.03 -0.55 17.79
C LEU A 50 -10.36 -0.96 16.47
N THR A 51 -9.08 -1.32 16.53
CA THR A 51 -8.30 -1.75 15.37
C THR A 51 -8.93 -2.98 14.71
N ASN A 52 -9.32 -3.97 15.51
CA ASN A 52 -10.00 -5.16 15.00
C ASN A 52 -11.36 -4.83 14.37
N ASN A 53 -12.17 -3.96 14.99
CA ASN A 53 -13.47 -3.55 14.46
C ASN A 53 -13.34 -2.80 13.13
N LEU A 54 -12.32 -1.94 13.00
CA LEU A 54 -12.02 -1.26 11.75
C LEU A 54 -11.73 -2.27 10.63
N CYS A 55 -11.07 -3.40 10.90
CA CYS A 55 -10.81 -4.43 9.88
C CYS A 55 -12.06 -5.04 9.23
N TYR A 56 -13.27 -4.80 9.74
CA TYR A 56 -14.54 -5.26 9.14
C TYR A 56 -15.23 -4.19 8.28
N THR A 57 -14.70 -2.96 8.20
CA THR A 57 -15.34 -1.86 7.44
C THR A 57 -14.83 -1.74 6.00
N TYR A 58 -14.12 -2.75 5.50
CA TYR A 58 -13.62 -2.76 4.14
C TYR A 58 -14.76 -2.99 3.14
N ALA A 59 -15.04 -1.99 2.30
CA ALA A 59 -16.22 -1.97 1.45
C ALA A 59 -16.14 -2.92 0.24
N ARG A 60 -14.94 -3.40 -0.13
CA ARG A 60 -14.75 -4.23 -1.33
C ARG A 60 -15.01 -5.72 -1.10
N CYS A 61 -15.14 -6.17 0.15
CA CYS A 61 -15.51 -7.55 0.44
C CYS A 61 -16.25 -7.69 1.77
N THR A 62 -17.06 -8.74 1.90
CA THR A 62 -17.83 -9.05 3.12
C THR A 62 -17.01 -9.87 4.14
N ARG A 63 -15.70 -9.61 4.23
CA ARG A 63 -14.77 -10.34 5.10
C ARG A 63 -13.87 -9.36 5.84
N SER A 64 -13.34 -9.77 6.98
CA SER A 64 -12.29 -9.00 7.63
C SER A 64 -10.99 -9.04 6.83
N VAL A 65 -10.34 -7.88 6.74
CA VAL A 65 -9.04 -7.73 6.07
C VAL A 65 -7.89 -7.81 7.07
N SER A 66 -6.68 -8.05 6.56
CA SER A 66 -5.46 -8.25 7.37
C SER A 66 -4.89 -6.97 7.98
N ILE A 67 -5.21 -5.80 7.42
CA ILE A 67 -4.76 -4.48 7.84
C ILE A 67 -5.98 -3.56 7.85
N VAL A 68 -6.01 -2.59 8.77
CA VAL A 68 -7.10 -1.62 8.88
C VAL A 68 -7.43 -0.93 7.53
N PRO A 69 -8.72 -0.76 7.18
CA PRO A 69 -9.13 -0.23 5.87
C PRO A 69 -8.56 1.13 5.50
N PRO A 70 -8.36 2.10 6.41
CA PRO A 70 -7.73 3.38 6.06
C PRO A 70 -6.34 3.20 5.44
N ALA A 71 -5.50 2.33 6.03
CA ALA A 71 -4.17 2.04 5.49
C ALA A 71 -4.25 1.24 4.18
N TYR A 72 -5.22 0.32 4.08
CA TYR A 72 -5.47 -0.44 2.86
C TYR A 72 -5.92 0.47 1.69
N TYR A 73 -6.82 1.40 1.95
CA TYR A 73 -7.28 2.39 0.96
C TYR A 73 -6.16 3.34 0.54
N ALA A 74 -5.31 3.77 1.47
CA ALA A 74 -4.11 4.54 1.12
C ALA A 74 -3.20 3.75 0.17
N HIS A 75 -3.04 2.44 0.38
CA HIS A 75 -2.29 1.58 -0.54
C HIS A 75 -2.94 1.53 -1.94
N LEU A 76 -4.26 1.38 -2.03
CA LEU A 76 -4.99 1.41 -3.31
C LEU A 76 -4.87 2.77 -4.02
N ALA A 77 -4.98 3.87 -3.27
CA ALA A 77 -4.82 5.22 -3.80
C ALA A 77 -3.40 5.43 -4.33
N ALA A 78 -2.37 5.01 -3.59
CA ALA A 78 -0.98 5.08 -4.04
C ALA A 78 -0.72 4.21 -5.27
N PHE A 79 -1.25 2.98 -5.29
CA PHE A 79 -1.17 2.09 -6.45
C PHE A 79 -1.84 2.71 -7.68
N ARG A 80 -3.02 3.31 -7.51
CA ARG A 80 -3.72 4.01 -8.59
C ARG A 80 -2.96 5.24 -9.10
N ALA A 81 -2.32 5.98 -8.19
CA ALA A 81 -1.51 7.13 -8.54
C ALA A 81 -0.31 6.76 -9.44
N ARG A 82 0.25 5.55 -9.30
CA ARG A 82 1.35 5.09 -10.17
C ARG A 82 0.95 5.03 -11.63
N PHE A 83 -0.28 4.59 -11.96
CA PHE A 83 -0.78 4.59 -13.34
C PHE A 83 -0.90 6.00 -13.93
N TYR A 84 -1.01 7.03 -13.10
CA TYR A 84 -1.04 8.43 -13.57
C TYR A 84 0.36 9.02 -13.73
N MET A 85 1.40 8.36 -13.21
CA MET A 85 2.79 8.79 -13.31
C MET A 85 3.58 8.06 -14.40
N GLU A 86 3.15 6.85 -14.78
CA GLU A 86 3.78 6.14 -15.88
C GLU A 86 3.61 6.97 -17.16
N PRO A 87 4.71 7.31 -17.85
CA PRO A 87 4.59 7.94 -19.16
C PRO A 87 3.83 6.97 -20.04
N ASP A 88 2.90 7.47 -20.85
CA ASP A 88 2.24 6.69 -21.88
C ASP A 88 3.31 5.85 -22.61
N THR A 89 3.35 4.54 -22.35
CA THR A 89 3.79 3.61 -23.38
C THR A 89 2.65 3.54 -24.40
N SER A 90 2.30 4.70 -24.96
CA SER A 90 1.42 4.84 -26.09
C SER A 90 2.13 4.19 -27.26
N ASP A 91 1.66 3.02 -27.67
CA ASP A 91 1.04 2.81 -28.98
C ASP A 91 1.53 3.70 -30.16
N SER A 92 2.84 3.91 -30.27
CA SER A 92 3.49 4.63 -31.36
C SER A 92 4.72 3.86 -31.80
N GLY A 93 4.50 2.84 -32.64
CA GLY A 93 5.60 2.09 -33.20
C GLY A 93 5.22 0.82 -33.95
N SER A 94 4.21 0.87 -34.82
CA SER A 94 4.05 -0.16 -35.85
C SER A 94 3.60 0.46 -37.16
N VAL A 95 4.44 1.34 -37.71
CA VAL A 95 4.53 1.51 -39.16
C VAL A 95 5.60 0.54 -39.67
N ALA A 96 5.18 -0.38 -40.53
CA ALA A 96 6.04 -1.39 -41.12
C ALA A 96 7.07 -0.77 -42.09
N SER A 97 8.29 -1.33 -42.14
CA SER A 97 9.00 -1.69 -43.38
C SER A 97 10.43 -2.14 -43.08
N GLY A 98 10.86 -3.22 -43.72
CA GLY A 98 12.11 -3.91 -43.40
C GLY A 98 13.38 -3.23 -43.91
N ALA A 99 14.49 -3.48 -43.20
CA ALA A 99 15.84 -3.54 -43.75
C ALA A 99 16.78 -4.25 -42.75
N ARG A 100 17.75 -4.98 -43.29
CA ARG A 100 18.66 -5.92 -42.62
C ARG A 100 19.82 -5.23 -41.88
N GLY A 101 20.24 -5.79 -40.74
CA GLY A 101 21.66 -5.96 -40.35
C GLY A 101 22.33 -4.91 -39.46
N GLY A 102 22.66 -5.28 -38.21
CA GLY A 102 23.62 -4.59 -37.33
C GLY A 102 23.69 -5.17 -35.90
N PRO A 103 24.89 -5.31 -35.26
CA PRO A 103 25.09 -6.08 -34.02
C PRO A 103 24.63 -5.35 -32.74
N PRO A 104 24.48 -6.06 -31.59
CA PRO A 104 23.83 -5.51 -30.40
C PRO A 104 24.73 -4.52 -29.68
N GLN A 105 24.31 -3.26 -29.58
CA GLN A 105 24.96 -2.26 -28.76
C GLN A 105 24.34 -2.30 -27.35
N GLY A 106 25.18 -2.67 -26.37
CA GLY A 106 24.77 -2.86 -24.97
C GLY A 106 24.11 -1.62 -24.38
N GLY A 107 22.87 -1.77 -23.93
CA GLY A 107 22.15 -0.74 -23.18
C GLY A 107 22.84 -0.47 -21.83
N PRO A 108 22.87 0.80 -21.36
CA PRO A 108 23.49 1.13 -20.10
C PRO A 108 22.72 0.46 -18.96
N ARG A 109 23.44 -0.35 -18.17
CA ARG A 109 22.99 -0.85 -16.88
C ARG A 109 22.54 0.33 -16.04
N SER A 110 21.32 0.26 -15.51
CA SER A 110 20.79 1.23 -14.54
C SER A 110 21.71 1.27 -13.33
N SER A 111 22.70 2.16 -13.37
CA SER A 111 23.47 2.56 -12.21
C SER A 111 22.59 3.51 -11.43
N THR A 112 22.24 3.12 -10.20
CA THR A 112 21.59 3.96 -9.19
C THR A 112 22.41 5.22 -8.94
N ARG A 113 22.20 6.25 -9.75
CA ARG A 113 22.59 7.62 -9.42
C ARG A 113 21.63 8.13 -8.36
N PHE A 114 22.11 8.23 -7.13
CA PHE A 114 21.53 9.09 -6.10
C PHE A 114 21.77 10.57 -6.48
N GLY A 115 21.20 11.00 -7.60
CA GLY A 115 20.99 12.42 -7.88
C GLY A 115 19.70 12.84 -7.19
N ASN A 116 19.59 14.11 -6.79
CA ASN A 116 18.41 14.68 -6.17
C ASN A 116 17.18 14.47 -7.09
N VAL A 117 16.43 13.38 -6.89
CA VAL A 117 15.29 13.05 -7.74
C VAL A 117 14.17 13.99 -7.32
N ALA A 118 13.99 15.08 -8.07
CA ALA A 118 12.79 15.88 -7.96
C ALA A 118 11.59 14.94 -8.14
N VAL A 119 10.86 14.70 -7.05
CA VAL A 119 9.65 13.87 -7.06
C VAL A 119 8.70 14.51 -8.06
N ARG A 120 8.39 13.80 -9.15
CA ARG A 120 7.43 14.30 -10.14
C ARG A 120 6.10 14.53 -9.44
N PRO A 121 5.51 15.73 -9.54
CA PRO A 121 4.23 16.00 -8.92
C PRO A 121 3.15 15.11 -9.55
N LEU A 122 2.26 14.58 -8.71
CA LEU A 122 1.12 13.81 -9.16
C LEU A 122 0.19 14.69 -10.00
N PRO A 123 -0.39 14.17 -11.10
CA PRO A 123 -1.41 14.90 -11.85
C PRO A 123 -2.59 15.29 -10.96
N ALA A 124 -3.12 16.50 -11.16
CA ALA A 124 -4.26 16.99 -10.41
C ALA A 124 -5.51 16.15 -10.73
N LEU A 125 -6.20 15.68 -9.68
CA LEU A 125 -7.49 15.02 -9.80
C LEU A 125 -8.56 16.04 -10.25
N LYS A 126 -9.44 15.59 -11.15
CA LYS A 126 -10.60 16.40 -11.59
C LYS A 126 -11.53 16.70 -10.41
N GLU A 127 -12.11 17.90 -10.39
CA GLU A 127 -13.01 18.39 -9.33
C GLU A 127 -14.12 17.39 -8.96
N ASN A 128 -14.74 16.78 -9.97
CA ASN A 128 -15.86 15.86 -9.81
C ASN A 128 -15.51 14.53 -9.11
N VAL A 129 -14.22 14.18 -9.01
CA VAL A 129 -13.76 12.93 -8.39
C VAL A 129 -12.96 13.14 -7.10
N LYS A 130 -12.74 14.39 -6.67
CA LYS A 130 -11.97 14.68 -5.44
C LYS A 130 -12.62 14.14 -4.16
N ARG A 131 -13.96 14.05 -4.13
CA ARG A 131 -14.74 13.63 -2.94
C ARG A 131 -15.25 12.19 -3.02
N VAL A 132 -14.81 11.42 -4.01
CA VAL A 132 -15.26 10.02 -4.18
C VAL A 132 -14.08 9.06 -3.97
N MET A 133 -14.37 7.83 -3.58
CA MET A 133 -13.37 6.76 -3.45
C MET A 133 -13.05 6.14 -4.81
N PHE A 134 -12.55 6.94 -5.76
CA PHE A 134 -12.26 6.50 -7.13
C PHE A 134 -11.18 5.41 -7.21
N TYR A 135 -10.46 5.16 -6.12
CA TYR A 135 -9.39 4.16 -5.99
C TYR A 135 -9.86 2.79 -5.48
N CYS A 136 -11.13 2.66 -5.08
CA CYS A 136 -11.73 1.39 -4.67
C CYS A 136 -12.09 0.50 -5.87
#